data_AF-A0A520ZSR7-F1
#
_entry.id   AF-A0A520ZSR7-F1
#
_cell.length_a   1.000
_cell.length_b   1.000
_cell.length_c   1.000
_cell.angle_alpha   90.00
_cell.angle_beta   90.00
_cell.angle_gamma   90.00
#
_symmetry.space_group_name_H-M   'P 1'
#
loop_
_entity.id
_entity.type
_entity.pdbx_description
1 polymer ?
#
loop_
_entity_poly.entity_id
_entity_poly.type
_entity_poly.pdbx_seq_one_letter_code
_entity_poly.pdbx_strand_id
1 'polypeptide(L)'
;MVVSAGLALLVAGGAVLAQTTSDTATEAEGDAVVPFALPKSGPFAPSEINIENDQAITDWFRSAHANAAAEAFSHWDDEGAINAACATCHSGEGFRDFHGLDGTEAGVVDGTIDVGGVVDCGTCHNAGLAEISEVTFPSGLVHPVQGVEASCLTCHQGRSAGVDVKEAIADLPTDETNPELRFINPHYATAAATWLGGYGAAGYHYDGQDYSGRFFHARPVASCNSCHEPHTLEVEFEPCLTCHQANSPEDIRIARQSYDGSGDTSVGIRSDIMANADTLLEMIEAYTNDVAGAPVIYDGTRYPYFFADANGDAAIDMADGKPVAYNSWTPRSLRAAFNWKLVTADPGNYAHNPQYSLELLYDTIEDLSAPLGIDMEELDLLR
;
A
#
# COMPACT_ATOMS: atom_id res chain seq x y z
N MET A 1 76.21 -9.89 8.12
CA MET A 1 77.37 -10.61 8.70
C MET A 1 76.79 -11.78 9.49
N VAL A 2 76.63 -12.94 8.82
CA VAL A 2 77.20 -14.27 9.19
C VAL A 2 77.07 -14.57 10.70
N VAL A 3 76.36 -15.59 11.21
CA VAL A 3 76.55 -17.07 11.17
C VAL A 3 75.41 -17.60 12.10
N SER A 4 74.44 -18.43 11.72
CA SER A 4 74.42 -19.91 11.54
C SER A 4 74.78 -20.81 12.75
N ALA A 5 73.98 -21.88 12.89
CA ALA A 5 74.25 -23.16 13.59
C ALA A 5 74.28 -23.14 15.13
N GLY A 6 73.83 -24.17 15.85
CA GLY A 6 73.38 -25.52 15.52
C GLY A 6 73.21 -26.24 16.87
N LEU A 7 72.13 -26.99 17.06
CA LEU A 7 72.11 -28.46 17.08
C LEU A 7 72.78 -29.10 18.32
N ALA A 8 71.98 -29.79 19.17
CA ALA A 8 72.29 -31.16 19.64
C ALA A 8 71.17 -31.73 20.51
N LEU A 9 70.62 -32.86 20.04
CA LEU A 9 69.81 -33.86 20.74
C LEU A 9 70.60 -34.62 21.82
N LEU A 10 69.89 -35.21 22.80
CA LEU A 10 70.11 -36.53 23.46
C LEU A 10 69.00 -36.67 24.53
N VAL A 11 67.92 -37.45 24.39
CA VAL A 11 67.69 -38.91 24.25
C VAL A 11 68.15 -39.77 25.44
N ALA A 12 67.19 -40.57 25.93
CA ALA A 12 67.25 -41.75 26.82
C ALA A 12 67.24 -41.44 28.33
N GLY A 13 66.46 -42.11 29.18
CA GLY A 13 65.63 -43.30 29.02
C GLY A 13 65.36 -43.94 30.40
N GLY A 14 64.30 -44.76 30.50
CA GLY A 14 64.09 -45.80 31.53
C GLY A 14 63.77 -45.30 32.95
N ALA A 15 62.52 -45.22 33.42
CA ALA A 15 61.58 -46.29 33.75
C ALA A 15 61.98 -47.15 34.98
N VAL A 16 60.98 -47.31 35.87
CA VAL A 16 60.59 -48.54 36.61
C VAL A 16 60.70 -48.53 38.16
N LEU A 17 59.49 -48.53 38.79
CA LEU A 17 59.03 -49.22 40.03
C LEU A 17 59.67 -48.83 41.39
N ALA A 18 58.97 -48.80 42.54
CA ALA A 18 57.58 -49.02 42.92
C ALA A 18 57.41 -48.66 44.43
N GLN A 19 56.16 -48.75 44.90
CA GLN A 19 55.68 -48.97 46.27
C GLN A 19 55.32 -47.76 47.15
N THR A 20 54.01 -47.48 47.13
CA THR A 20 53.08 -47.36 48.28
C THR A 20 53.50 -46.52 49.47
N THR A 21 52.72 -45.48 49.79
CA THR A 21 51.60 -45.56 50.76
C THR A 21 50.71 -44.32 50.69
N SER A 22 49.43 -44.57 50.89
CA SER A 22 48.30 -43.67 51.16
C SER A 22 48.61 -42.36 51.89
N ASP A 23 48.05 -41.25 51.38
CA ASP A 23 47.05 -40.48 52.14
C ASP A 23 46.33 -39.48 51.21
N THR A 24 45.01 -39.43 51.39
CA THR A 24 44.06 -38.49 50.81
C THR A 24 44.48 -37.04 51.01
N ALA A 25 44.61 -36.26 49.92
CA ALA A 25 44.60 -34.81 49.96
C ALA A 25 43.93 -34.24 48.69
N THR A 26 42.84 -33.54 48.97
CA THR A 26 41.97 -32.72 48.14
C THR A 26 42.68 -31.73 47.21
N GLU A 27 42.07 -31.54 46.04
CA GLU A 27 42.35 -30.51 45.04
C GLU A 27 42.39 -29.10 45.62
N ALA A 28 43.32 -28.31 45.13
CA ALA A 28 43.25 -26.85 45.14
C ALA A 28 43.88 -26.34 43.83
N GLU A 29 43.08 -26.29 42.77
CA GLU A 29 43.41 -25.50 41.58
C GLU A 29 43.04 -24.02 41.83
N GLY A 30 43.96 -23.16 41.42
CA GLY A 30 43.94 -21.72 41.69
C GLY A 30 42.80 -20.99 40.98
N ASP A 31 42.21 -20.09 41.75
CA ASP A 31 41.12 -19.20 41.36
C ASP A 31 41.63 -18.13 40.39
N ALA A 32 41.40 -18.34 39.08
CA ALA A 32 41.61 -17.31 38.07
C ALA A 32 40.39 -16.38 38.06
N VAL A 33 40.57 -15.16 38.58
CA VAL A 33 39.53 -14.12 38.58
C VAL A 33 39.22 -13.72 37.13
N VAL A 34 38.08 -14.17 36.62
CA VAL A 34 37.55 -13.72 35.32
C VAL A 34 36.82 -12.40 35.56
N PRO A 35 37.29 -11.26 35.00
CA PRO A 35 36.81 -9.93 35.37
C PRO A 35 35.41 -9.59 34.84
N PHE A 36 34.78 -10.48 34.07
CA PHE A 36 33.40 -10.36 33.61
C PHE A 36 32.70 -11.71 33.77
N ALA A 37 31.62 -11.73 34.56
CA ALA A 37 30.67 -12.84 34.52
C ALA A 37 29.91 -12.74 33.20
N LEU A 38 30.38 -13.42 32.16
CA LEU A 38 29.51 -13.73 31.03
C LEU A 38 28.34 -14.56 31.62
N PRO A 39 27.08 -14.13 31.46
CA PRO A 39 25.97 -14.97 31.90
C PRO A 39 26.16 -16.33 31.23
N LYS A 40 26.12 -17.41 32.02
CA LYS A 40 26.06 -18.75 31.44
C LYS A 40 24.87 -18.71 30.50
N SER A 41 25.11 -18.83 29.20
CA SER A 41 24.06 -19.15 28.24
C SER A 41 23.28 -20.28 28.89
N GLY A 42 21.99 -20.05 29.15
CA GLY A 42 21.14 -21.03 29.84
C GLY A 42 21.15 -22.37 29.10
N PRO A 43 20.36 -23.37 29.51
CA PRO A 43 20.33 -24.68 28.87
C PRO A 43 19.82 -24.66 27.41
N PHE A 44 19.66 -23.48 26.80
CA PHE A 44 19.16 -23.26 25.47
C PHE A 44 20.23 -22.54 24.66
N ALA A 45 20.78 -23.21 23.65
CA ALA A 45 21.41 -22.48 22.57
C ALA A 45 20.28 -21.77 21.78
N PRO A 46 20.40 -20.47 21.44
CA PRO A 46 19.38 -19.79 20.63
C PRO A 46 19.05 -20.51 19.32
N SER A 47 20.02 -21.24 18.75
CA SER A 47 19.86 -22.07 17.55
C SER A 47 19.05 -23.36 17.76
N GLU A 48 18.77 -23.74 19.00
CA GLU A 48 18.00 -24.94 19.37
C GLU A 48 16.57 -24.60 19.79
N ILE A 49 16.20 -23.31 19.83
CA ILE A 49 14.84 -22.86 20.11
C ILE A 49 14.04 -22.94 18.81
N ASN A 50 13.13 -23.91 18.73
CA ASN A 50 12.18 -23.96 17.63
C ASN A 50 11.14 -22.83 17.79
N ILE A 51 11.10 -21.91 16.83
CA ILE A 51 10.08 -20.86 16.75
C ILE A 51 9.06 -21.35 15.73
N GLU A 52 7.87 -21.75 16.19
CA GLU A 52 6.84 -22.38 15.34
C GLU A 52 6.46 -21.52 14.11
N ASN A 53 6.55 -20.19 14.23
CA ASN A 53 6.19 -19.22 13.18
C ASN A 53 7.41 -18.53 12.52
N ASP A 54 8.62 -19.11 12.59
CA ASP A 54 9.85 -18.49 12.08
C ASP A 54 9.75 -18.04 10.62
N GLN A 55 9.12 -18.87 9.77
CA GLN A 55 8.92 -18.55 8.36
C GLN A 55 8.00 -17.34 8.16
N ALA A 56 6.84 -17.31 8.81
CA ALA A 56 5.88 -16.21 8.72
C ALA A 56 6.49 -14.88 9.22
N ILE A 57 7.28 -14.94 10.29
CA ILE A 57 8.01 -13.77 10.81
C ILE A 57 9.04 -13.30 9.78
N THR A 58 9.81 -14.22 9.21
CA THR A 58 10.82 -13.91 8.20
C THR A 58 10.22 -13.30 6.94
N ASP A 59 9.09 -13.84 6.48
CA ASP A 59 8.37 -13.34 5.31
C ASP A 59 7.82 -11.93 5.57
N TRP A 60 7.23 -11.70 6.74
CA TRP A 60 6.74 -10.36 7.11
C TRP A 60 7.84 -9.31 7.08
N PHE A 61 9.00 -9.59 7.68
CA PHE A 61 10.13 -8.66 7.68
C PHE A 61 10.71 -8.36 6.29
N ARG A 62 10.38 -9.17 5.27
CA ARG A 62 10.74 -8.92 3.87
C ARG A 62 9.63 -8.25 3.07
N SER A 63 8.43 -8.17 3.63
CA SER A 63 7.26 -7.59 2.98
C SER A 63 7.36 -6.07 2.88
N ALA A 64 6.56 -5.49 1.98
CA ALA A 64 6.46 -4.03 1.86
C ALA A 64 5.94 -3.37 3.14
N HIS A 65 5.09 -4.05 3.91
CA HIS A 65 4.49 -3.52 5.15
C HIS A 65 5.49 -3.39 6.30
N ALA A 66 6.60 -4.14 6.29
CA ALA A 66 7.67 -4.04 7.27
C ALA A 66 8.90 -3.27 6.77
N ASN A 67 8.83 -2.69 5.56
CA ASN A 67 9.97 -2.01 4.96
C ASN A 67 10.14 -0.59 5.52
N ALA A 68 10.78 -0.46 6.68
CA ALA A 68 10.99 0.84 7.35
C ALA A 68 11.75 1.89 6.51
N ALA A 69 12.47 1.47 5.46
CA ALA A 69 13.18 2.37 4.56
C ALA A 69 12.32 2.88 3.38
N ALA A 70 11.10 2.36 3.21
CA ALA A 70 10.19 2.86 2.20
C ALA A 70 9.66 4.24 2.61
N GLU A 71 9.41 5.10 1.61
CA GLU A 71 8.85 6.44 1.83
C GLU A 71 7.56 6.42 2.66
N ALA A 72 6.76 5.36 2.55
CA ALA A 72 5.57 5.17 3.38
C ALA A 72 5.86 5.15 4.89
N PHE A 73 7.07 4.83 5.34
CA PHE A 73 7.41 4.75 6.76
C PHE A 73 8.50 5.73 7.17
N SER A 74 9.38 6.12 6.25
CA SER A 74 10.52 7.02 6.51
C SER A 74 10.22 8.50 6.26
N HIS A 75 9.05 8.87 5.73
CA HIS A 75 8.74 10.25 5.33
C HIS A 75 8.96 11.27 6.47
N TRP A 76 8.64 10.87 7.70
CA TRP A 76 8.68 11.75 8.87
C TRP A 76 9.99 11.66 9.67
N ASP A 77 10.98 10.88 9.23
CA ASP A 77 12.22 10.63 10.00
C ASP A 77 12.92 11.93 10.42
N ASP A 78 12.99 12.91 9.51
CA ASP A 78 13.59 14.23 9.78
C ASP A 78 12.70 15.13 10.66
N GLU A 79 11.38 14.90 10.68
CA GLU A 79 10.42 15.60 11.53
C GLU A 79 10.41 15.06 12.97
N GLY A 80 10.88 13.82 13.16
CA GLY A 80 11.03 13.16 14.45
C GLY A 80 9.75 12.57 15.04
N ALA A 81 8.60 12.79 14.40
CA ALA A 81 7.33 12.16 14.75
C ALA A 81 6.41 12.04 13.53
N ILE A 82 5.63 10.97 13.47
CA ILE A 82 4.62 10.78 12.42
C ILE A 82 3.41 11.66 12.73
N ASN A 83 2.97 12.44 11.76
CA ASN A 83 1.80 13.29 11.91
C ASN A 83 0.54 12.45 12.19
N ALA A 84 -0.31 12.88 13.14
CA ALA A 84 -1.48 12.13 13.59
C ALA A 84 -2.42 11.69 12.45
N ALA A 85 -2.62 12.55 11.45
CA ALA A 85 -3.46 12.24 10.28
C ALA A 85 -2.89 11.15 9.34
N CYS A 86 -1.65 10.74 9.54
CA CYS A 86 -0.95 9.74 8.74
C CYS A 86 -0.60 8.48 9.58
N ALA A 87 -0.43 8.66 10.89
CA ALA A 87 0.08 7.62 11.79
C ALA A 87 -0.77 6.33 11.80
N THR A 88 -2.09 6.42 11.62
CA THR A 88 -3.00 5.25 11.60
C THR A 88 -2.59 4.18 10.60
N CYS A 89 -2.09 4.59 9.42
CA CYS A 89 -1.75 3.67 8.33
C CYS A 89 -0.23 3.50 8.17
N HIS A 90 0.55 4.45 8.70
CA HIS A 90 1.99 4.52 8.54
C HIS A 90 2.76 4.09 9.79
N SER A 91 2.09 3.53 10.80
CA SER A 91 2.73 2.84 11.92
C SER A 91 1.74 1.92 12.64
N GLY A 92 2.22 0.81 13.20
CA GLY A 92 1.42 -0.05 14.06
C GLY A 92 1.02 0.65 15.37
N GLU A 93 1.85 1.58 15.86
CA GLU A 93 1.54 2.40 17.03
C GLU A 93 0.33 3.29 16.78
N GLY A 94 0.35 4.10 15.72
CA GLY A 94 -0.78 4.94 15.33
C GLY A 94 -2.03 4.14 14.97
N PHE A 95 -1.90 2.92 14.42
CA PHE A 95 -3.04 2.03 14.24
C PHE A 95 -3.69 1.64 15.57
N ARG A 96 -2.88 1.26 16.57
CA ARG A 96 -3.39 0.88 17.89
C ARG A 96 -4.02 2.05 18.61
N ASP A 97 -3.38 3.21 18.58
CA ASP A 97 -3.89 4.44 19.17
C ASP A 97 -5.23 4.84 18.54
N PHE A 98 -5.31 4.87 17.20
CA PHE A 98 -6.56 5.16 16.49
C PHE A 98 -7.72 4.23 16.87
N HIS A 99 -7.44 2.96 17.14
CA HIS A 99 -8.46 1.99 17.55
C HIS A 99 -8.59 1.84 19.08
N GLY A 100 -7.87 2.64 19.88
CA GLY A 100 -7.82 2.55 21.34
C GLY A 100 -7.29 1.20 21.87
N LEU A 101 -6.53 0.47 21.06
CA LEU A 101 -5.99 -0.86 21.37
C LEU A 101 -4.80 -0.84 22.33
N ASP A 102 -4.29 0.34 22.63
CA ASP A 102 -3.29 0.63 23.67
C ASP A 102 -3.91 1.29 24.93
N GLY A 103 -5.24 1.51 24.92
CA GLY A 103 -6.00 2.12 26.01
C GLY A 103 -6.29 3.61 25.86
N THR A 104 -5.96 4.22 24.73
CA THR A 104 -6.36 5.60 24.38
C THR A 104 -7.80 5.68 23.86
N GLU A 105 -8.24 6.90 23.53
CA GLU A 105 -9.57 7.14 22.95
C GLU A 105 -9.62 6.70 21.48
N ALA A 106 -10.54 5.80 21.13
CA ALA A 106 -10.69 5.34 19.76
C ALA A 106 -11.29 6.42 18.83
N GLY A 107 -10.92 6.37 17.55
CA GLY A 107 -11.35 7.27 16.48
C GLY A 107 -10.43 8.47 16.25
N VAL A 108 -9.38 8.62 17.07
CA VAL A 108 -8.38 9.68 16.96
C VAL A 108 -7.01 9.11 17.29
N VAL A 109 -5.96 9.63 16.65
CA VAL A 109 -4.59 9.39 17.11
C VAL A 109 -4.26 10.49 18.11
N ASP A 110 -4.14 10.13 19.39
CA ASP A 110 -3.82 11.04 20.49
C ASP A 110 -2.39 10.83 20.99
N GLY A 111 -1.60 11.90 20.99
CA GLY A 111 -0.20 11.86 21.38
C GLY A 111 0.77 11.93 20.20
N THR A 112 2.04 11.72 20.51
CA THR A 112 3.13 11.74 19.54
C THR A 112 3.47 10.32 19.15
N ILE A 113 3.42 10.02 17.86
CA ILE A 113 3.79 8.71 17.32
C ILE A 113 5.23 8.79 16.84
N ASP A 114 6.08 7.90 17.35
CA ASP A 114 7.51 7.89 17.05
C ASP A 114 7.78 7.44 15.60
N VAL A 115 8.85 7.97 15.03
CA VAL A 115 9.37 7.55 13.71
C VAL A 115 10.05 6.17 13.78
N GLY A 116 10.26 5.54 12.63
CA GLY A 116 10.85 4.20 12.53
C GLY A 116 9.87 3.05 12.79
N GLY A 117 8.60 3.36 13.07
CA GLY A 117 7.50 2.40 13.07
C GLY A 117 7.12 1.92 11.67
N VAL A 118 6.53 0.73 11.60
CA VAL A 118 5.98 0.12 10.38
C VAL A 118 4.63 -0.51 10.70
N VAL A 119 3.92 -1.08 9.73
CA VAL A 119 2.83 -2.00 10.06
C VAL A 119 3.46 -3.19 10.79
N ASP A 120 3.08 -3.40 12.05
CA ASP A 120 3.71 -4.39 12.91
C ASP A 120 2.78 -5.56 13.20
N CYS A 121 3.30 -6.59 13.88
CA CYS A 121 2.55 -7.79 14.22
C CYS A 121 1.26 -7.47 14.99
N GLY A 122 1.29 -6.43 15.83
CA GLY A 122 0.16 -5.98 16.64
C GLY A 122 -0.97 -5.41 15.80
N THR A 123 -0.71 -4.87 14.61
CA THR A 123 -1.77 -4.36 13.73
C THR A 123 -2.79 -5.45 13.34
N CYS A 124 -2.34 -6.71 13.20
CA CYS A 124 -3.19 -7.84 12.80
C CYS A 124 -3.44 -8.85 13.93
N HIS A 125 -2.57 -8.92 14.93
CA HIS A 125 -2.63 -9.92 16.02
C HIS A 125 -2.92 -9.32 17.41
N ASN A 126 -3.24 -8.03 17.52
CA ASN A 126 -3.71 -7.49 18.80
C ASN A 126 -5.01 -8.18 19.22
N ALA A 127 -5.10 -8.61 20.48
CA ALA A 127 -6.26 -9.32 21.00
C ALA A 127 -7.56 -8.49 20.94
N GLY A 128 -7.47 -7.16 21.02
CA GLY A 128 -8.61 -6.26 20.89
C GLY A 128 -9.10 -6.05 19.46
N LEU A 129 -8.37 -6.52 18.44
CA LEU A 129 -8.78 -6.36 17.03
C LEU A 129 -10.14 -7.02 16.76
N ALA A 130 -10.44 -8.13 17.44
CA ALA A 130 -11.72 -8.83 17.30
C ALA A 130 -12.92 -8.03 17.83
N GLU A 131 -12.69 -6.99 18.64
CA GLU A 131 -13.73 -6.11 19.18
C GLU A 131 -14.08 -4.97 18.20
N ILE A 132 -13.25 -4.74 17.16
CA ILE A 132 -13.55 -3.78 16.10
C ILE A 132 -14.60 -4.41 15.19
N SER A 133 -15.81 -3.86 15.23
CA SER A 133 -16.97 -4.37 14.50
C SER A 133 -17.33 -3.55 13.27
N GLU A 134 -16.77 -2.34 13.13
CA GLU A 134 -17.02 -1.45 12.00
C GLU A 134 -15.81 -0.56 11.66
N VAL A 135 -15.74 -0.12 10.40
CA VAL A 135 -14.76 0.85 9.89
C VAL A 135 -15.53 1.94 9.13
N THR A 136 -15.20 3.21 9.41
CA THR A 136 -15.81 4.37 8.74
C THR A 136 -14.95 4.82 7.57
N PHE A 137 -15.52 4.78 6.37
CA PHE A 137 -14.88 5.18 5.12
C PHE A 137 -14.97 6.71 4.91
N PRO A 138 -14.09 7.30 4.08
CA PRO A 138 -14.15 8.73 3.75
C PRO A 138 -15.49 9.19 3.16
N SER A 139 -16.26 8.28 2.53
CA SER A 139 -17.61 8.57 2.02
C SER A 139 -18.66 8.76 3.12
N GLY A 140 -18.30 8.54 4.40
CA GLY A 140 -19.22 8.49 5.53
C GLY A 140 -19.90 7.13 5.72
N LEU A 141 -19.61 6.15 4.85
CA LEU A 141 -20.10 4.78 5.03
C LEU A 141 -19.48 4.16 6.29
N VAL A 142 -20.32 3.61 7.16
CA VAL A 142 -19.92 2.75 8.28
C VAL A 142 -20.08 1.29 7.83
N HIS A 143 -18.95 0.62 7.57
CA HIS A 143 -18.94 -0.76 7.07
C HIS A 143 -18.71 -1.75 8.21
N PRO A 144 -19.56 -2.79 8.38
CA PRO A 144 -19.29 -3.84 9.34
C PRO A 144 -18.08 -4.67 8.92
N VAL A 145 -17.19 -4.98 9.86
CA VAL A 145 -15.99 -5.79 9.64
C VAL A 145 -15.90 -6.93 10.64
N GLN A 146 -15.08 -7.93 10.33
CA GLN A 146 -14.78 -9.01 11.26
C GLN A 146 -13.30 -9.40 11.27
N GLY A 147 -12.71 -9.43 12.46
CA GLY A 147 -11.36 -9.94 12.68
C GLY A 147 -10.32 -9.15 11.87
N VAL A 148 -9.45 -9.86 11.16
CA VAL A 148 -8.31 -9.24 10.43
C VAL A 148 -8.72 -8.30 9.29
N GLU A 149 -9.95 -8.42 8.79
CA GLU A 149 -10.49 -7.51 7.77
C GLU A 149 -10.47 -6.05 8.24
N ALA A 150 -10.69 -5.81 9.55
CA ALA A 150 -10.64 -4.48 10.14
C ALA A 150 -9.30 -3.77 9.85
N SER A 151 -8.18 -4.49 9.99
CA SER A 151 -6.85 -3.94 9.73
C SER A 151 -6.67 -3.52 8.27
N CYS A 152 -7.08 -4.39 7.34
CA CYS A 152 -6.97 -4.12 5.90
C CYS A 152 -7.82 -2.91 5.50
N LEU A 153 -9.08 -2.88 5.93
CA LEU A 153 -10.04 -1.85 5.53
C LEU A 153 -9.74 -0.50 6.18
N THR A 154 -9.14 -0.46 7.37
CA THR A 154 -8.74 0.80 8.02
C THR A 154 -7.78 1.61 7.13
N CYS A 155 -6.87 0.94 6.44
CA CYS A 155 -5.82 1.61 5.65
C CYS A 155 -6.17 1.69 4.15
N HIS A 156 -6.69 0.61 3.58
CA HIS A 156 -6.96 0.52 2.13
C HIS A 156 -8.28 1.17 1.69
N GLN A 157 -8.90 1.97 2.55
CA GLN A 157 -10.13 2.73 2.26
C GLN A 157 -9.88 4.06 1.52
N GLY A 158 -8.63 4.48 1.39
CA GLY A 158 -8.28 5.82 0.89
C GLY A 158 -8.44 6.91 1.96
N ARG A 159 -8.27 8.18 1.57
CA ARG A 159 -8.41 9.34 2.48
C ARG A 159 -9.42 10.40 2.04
N SER A 160 -10.00 10.24 0.87
CA SER A 160 -11.10 11.07 0.38
C SER A 160 -11.99 10.22 -0.52
N ALA A 161 -13.23 10.65 -0.68
CA ALA A 161 -14.22 10.04 -1.52
C ALA A 161 -14.83 11.06 -2.49
N GLY A 162 -15.64 10.59 -3.44
CA GLY A 162 -16.33 11.46 -4.38
C GLY A 162 -17.22 12.52 -3.72
N VAL A 163 -17.67 12.30 -2.47
CA VAL A 163 -18.40 13.31 -1.70
C VAL A 163 -17.56 14.56 -1.43
N ASP A 164 -16.25 14.43 -1.16
CA ASP A 164 -15.35 15.57 -0.95
C ASP A 164 -15.24 16.43 -2.21
N VAL A 165 -15.21 15.77 -3.38
CA VAL A 165 -15.24 16.45 -4.67
C VAL A 165 -16.57 17.15 -4.90
N LYS A 166 -17.70 16.48 -4.63
CA LYS A 166 -19.05 17.08 -4.75
C LYS A 166 -19.18 18.34 -3.89
N GLU A 167 -18.68 18.29 -2.67
CA GLU A 167 -18.69 19.44 -1.75
C GLU A 167 -17.78 20.57 -2.25
N ALA A 168 -16.55 20.25 -2.70
CA ALA A 168 -15.60 21.23 -3.18
C ALA A 168 -16.08 21.99 -4.43
N ILE A 169 -16.84 21.32 -5.30
CA ILE A 169 -17.31 21.90 -6.57
C ILE A 169 -18.74 22.44 -6.52
N ALA A 170 -19.40 22.34 -5.37
CA ALA A 170 -20.79 22.74 -5.21
C ALA A 170 -21.01 24.21 -5.61
N ASP A 171 -22.08 24.45 -6.36
CA ASP A 171 -22.50 25.78 -6.84
C ASP A 171 -21.48 26.52 -7.73
N LEU A 172 -20.41 25.84 -8.19
CA LEU A 172 -19.45 26.38 -9.14
C LEU A 172 -19.86 26.10 -10.59
N PRO A 173 -19.58 27.02 -11.54
CA PRO A 173 -19.81 26.74 -12.96
C PRO A 173 -18.92 25.60 -13.45
N THR A 174 -19.51 24.60 -14.10
CA THR A 174 -18.87 23.31 -14.42
C THR A 174 -17.53 23.42 -15.15
N ASP A 175 -17.41 24.42 -16.03
CA ASP A 175 -16.29 24.60 -16.97
C ASP A 175 -15.50 25.90 -16.72
N GLU A 176 -15.78 26.63 -15.64
CA GLU A 176 -14.98 27.81 -15.27
C GLU A 176 -13.86 27.43 -14.29
N THR A 177 -12.66 27.91 -14.57
CA THR A 177 -11.50 27.68 -13.69
C THR A 177 -11.69 28.40 -12.36
N ASN A 178 -11.41 27.73 -11.25
CA ASN A 178 -11.44 28.32 -9.93
C ASN A 178 -10.07 28.14 -9.22
N PRO A 179 -9.33 29.24 -8.93
CA PRO A 179 -8.03 29.18 -8.28
C PRO A 179 -8.07 28.77 -6.81
N GLU A 180 -9.25 28.55 -6.22
CA GLU A 180 -9.41 27.97 -4.88
C GLU A 180 -9.47 26.44 -4.92
N LEU A 181 -9.84 25.84 -6.06
CA LEU A 181 -9.87 24.38 -6.22
C LEU A 181 -8.45 23.80 -6.24
N ARG A 182 -8.27 22.69 -5.54
CA ARG A 182 -7.02 21.92 -5.51
C ARG A 182 -7.34 20.48 -5.86
N PHE A 183 -6.35 19.77 -6.39
CA PHE A 183 -6.49 18.34 -6.60
C PHE A 183 -6.80 17.64 -5.27
N ILE A 184 -7.91 16.89 -5.25
CA ILE A 184 -8.31 16.05 -4.13
C ILE A 184 -7.76 14.67 -4.42
N ASN A 185 -6.86 14.18 -3.57
CA ASN A 185 -6.19 12.91 -3.78
C ASN A 185 -6.90 11.79 -2.98
N PRO A 186 -7.48 10.75 -3.63
CA PRO A 186 -8.07 9.58 -2.94
C PRO A 186 -7.07 8.79 -2.11
N HIS A 187 -5.78 9.10 -2.26
CA HIS A 187 -4.63 8.39 -1.70
C HIS A 187 -4.35 7.07 -2.42
N TYR A 188 -3.54 6.20 -1.84
CA TYR A 188 -2.94 5.05 -2.53
C TYR A 188 -3.50 3.73 -2.04
N ALA A 189 -3.37 2.70 -2.88
CA ALA A 189 -3.77 1.33 -2.58
C ALA A 189 -5.22 1.24 -2.07
N THR A 190 -6.15 1.86 -2.79
CA THR A 190 -7.56 2.02 -2.42
C THR A 190 -8.39 0.74 -2.61
N ALA A 191 -7.78 -0.44 -2.40
CA ALA A 191 -8.36 -1.75 -2.66
C ALA A 191 -9.70 -1.98 -1.96
N ALA A 192 -9.84 -1.57 -0.70
CA ALA A 192 -11.10 -1.71 0.03
C ALA A 192 -12.19 -0.79 -0.55
N ALA A 193 -11.82 0.45 -0.88
CA ALA A 193 -12.71 1.41 -1.53
C ALA A 193 -13.19 0.90 -2.90
N THR A 194 -12.30 0.37 -3.74
CA THR A 194 -12.65 -0.24 -5.03
C THR A 194 -13.57 -1.45 -4.84
N TRP A 195 -13.21 -2.36 -3.92
CA TRP A 195 -13.97 -3.59 -3.68
C TRP A 195 -15.41 -3.33 -3.23
N LEU A 196 -15.64 -2.34 -2.38
CA LEU A 196 -16.99 -1.94 -1.95
C LEU A 196 -17.80 -1.25 -3.05
N GLY A 197 -17.15 -0.76 -4.11
CA GLY A 197 -17.79 -0.20 -5.30
C GLY A 197 -18.77 0.93 -5.00
N GLY A 198 -19.91 0.91 -5.69
CA GLY A 198 -21.01 1.85 -5.52
C GLY A 198 -21.57 1.91 -4.09
N TYR A 199 -21.50 0.81 -3.33
CA TYR A 199 -21.89 0.79 -1.91
C TYR A 199 -20.88 1.55 -1.03
N GLY A 200 -19.58 1.43 -1.33
CA GLY A 200 -18.50 2.18 -0.69
C GLY A 200 -18.48 3.66 -1.07
N ALA A 201 -18.98 4.01 -2.25
CA ALA A 201 -19.08 5.36 -2.78
C ALA A 201 -17.76 6.17 -2.72
N ALA A 202 -16.63 5.48 -2.95
CA ALA A 202 -15.32 6.13 -2.95
C ALA A 202 -15.09 7.02 -4.18
N GLY A 203 -15.71 6.70 -5.32
CA GLY A 203 -15.61 7.45 -6.57
C GLY A 203 -16.56 8.64 -6.61
N TYR A 204 -16.29 9.60 -7.49
CA TYR A 204 -17.28 10.59 -7.88
C TYR A 204 -18.32 9.92 -8.78
N HIS A 205 -19.51 9.71 -8.22
CA HIS A 205 -20.66 9.17 -8.94
C HIS A 205 -21.45 10.29 -9.62
N TYR A 206 -21.60 10.17 -10.94
CA TYR A 206 -22.37 11.11 -11.75
C TYR A 206 -23.87 10.99 -11.50
N ASP A 207 -24.57 12.13 -11.55
CA ASP A 207 -26.00 12.18 -11.28
C ASP A 207 -26.79 11.40 -12.35
N GLY A 208 -27.71 10.54 -11.90
CA GLY A 208 -28.52 9.69 -12.77
C GLY A 208 -27.84 8.41 -13.24
N GLN A 209 -26.58 8.18 -12.87
CA GLN A 209 -25.86 6.95 -13.15
C GLN A 209 -25.94 5.97 -11.98
N ASP A 210 -26.06 4.68 -12.29
CA ASP A 210 -25.98 3.59 -11.32
C ASP A 210 -24.58 2.97 -11.34
N TYR A 211 -24.07 2.67 -10.15
CA TYR A 211 -22.75 2.07 -9.95
C TYR A 211 -22.84 0.70 -9.30
N SER A 212 -22.12 -0.26 -9.85
CA SER A 212 -21.97 -1.61 -9.35
C SER A 212 -21.48 -1.59 -7.91
N GLY A 213 -22.25 -2.20 -7.01
CA GLY A 213 -21.96 -2.25 -5.58
C GLY A 213 -20.75 -3.13 -5.22
N ARG A 214 -20.72 -3.63 -3.98
CA ARG A 214 -19.63 -4.51 -3.52
C ARG A 214 -19.48 -5.72 -4.44
N PHE A 215 -18.27 -5.96 -4.90
CA PHE A 215 -17.96 -7.10 -5.76
C PHE A 215 -17.80 -8.37 -4.93
N PHE A 216 -18.42 -9.46 -5.36
CA PHE A 216 -18.35 -10.75 -4.68
C PHE A 216 -17.68 -11.78 -5.58
N HIS A 217 -16.49 -12.21 -5.18
CA HIS A 217 -15.87 -13.39 -5.75
C HIS A 217 -16.63 -14.65 -5.35
N ALA A 218 -16.51 -15.69 -6.17
CA ALA A 218 -16.99 -17.02 -5.82
C ALA A 218 -16.10 -17.64 -4.74
N ARG A 219 -16.69 -18.42 -3.83
CA ARG A 219 -15.92 -19.20 -2.84
C ARG A 219 -14.91 -20.11 -3.57
N PRO A 220 -13.67 -20.24 -3.05
CA PRO A 220 -13.22 -19.85 -1.71
C PRO A 220 -12.76 -18.39 -1.55
N VAL A 221 -12.72 -17.59 -2.61
CA VAL A 221 -12.26 -16.18 -2.53
C VAL A 221 -13.41 -15.32 -2.01
N ALA A 222 -13.30 -14.81 -0.79
CA ALA A 222 -14.38 -14.08 -0.11
C ALA A 222 -13.92 -12.94 0.82
N SER A 223 -12.63 -12.93 1.21
CA SER A 223 -12.00 -11.92 2.06
C SER A 223 -10.64 -11.52 1.50
N CYS A 224 -10.06 -10.41 1.99
CA CYS A 224 -8.73 -9.97 1.58
C CYS A 224 -7.68 -11.09 1.72
N ASN A 225 -7.65 -11.74 2.88
CA ASN A 225 -6.72 -12.82 3.20
C ASN A 225 -7.11 -14.21 2.64
N SER A 226 -8.17 -14.30 1.85
CA SER A 226 -8.46 -15.51 1.06
C SER A 226 -7.70 -15.56 -0.27
N CYS A 227 -7.06 -14.43 -0.63
CA CYS A 227 -6.29 -14.25 -1.86
C CYS A 227 -4.90 -13.66 -1.55
N HIS A 228 -4.80 -12.70 -0.63
CA HIS A 228 -3.51 -12.16 -0.19
C HIS A 228 -2.96 -12.98 0.97
N GLU A 229 -1.73 -13.49 0.84
CA GLU A 229 -1.01 -14.06 1.98
C GLU A 229 -0.54 -12.91 2.90
N PRO A 230 -1.05 -12.79 4.13
CA PRO A 230 -0.77 -11.62 4.97
C PRO A 230 0.71 -11.41 5.30
N HIS A 231 1.53 -12.47 5.31
CA HIS A 231 2.95 -12.33 5.68
C HIS A 231 3.85 -11.98 4.50
N THR A 232 3.54 -12.42 3.28
CA THR A 232 4.33 -12.10 2.08
C THR A 232 3.75 -10.90 1.31
N LEU A 233 2.46 -10.65 1.47
CA LEU A 233 1.61 -9.74 0.67
C LEU A 233 1.41 -10.21 -0.79
N GLU A 234 1.90 -11.39 -1.13
CA GLU A 234 1.72 -11.98 -2.45
C GLU A 234 0.28 -12.46 -2.64
N VAL A 235 -0.15 -12.47 -3.90
CA VAL A 235 -1.45 -12.98 -4.30
C VAL A 235 -1.34 -14.48 -4.57
N GLU A 236 -2.07 -15.26 -3.79
CA GLU A 236 -2.26 -16.69 -3.99
C GLU A 236 -3.14 -16.92 -5.21
N PHE A 237 -2.53 -17.33 -6.32
CA PHE A 237 -3.22 -17.48 -7.61
C PHE A 237 -3.93 -18.83 -7.78
N GLU A 238 -3.46 -19.88 -7.10
CA GLU A 238 -4.00 -21.24 -7.23
C GLU A 238 -5.54 -21.33 -7.01
N PRO A 239 -6.15 -20.61 -6.04
CA PRO A 239 -7.60 -20.59 -5.88
C PRO A 239 -8.36 -20.14 -7.14
N CYS A 240 -7.81 -19.19 -7.90
CA CYS A 240 -8.41 -18.64 -9.11
C CYS A 240 -8.54 -19.69 -10.22
N LEU A 241 -7.56 -20.61 -10.31
CA LEU A 241 -7.47 -21.63 -11.35
C LEU A 241 -8.60 -22.67 -11.31
N THR A 242 -9.35 -22.71 -10.20
CA THR A 242 -10.59 -23.50 -10.11
C THR A 242 -11.61 -23.10 -11.18
N CYS A 243 -11.65 -21.82 -11.54
CA CYS A 243 -12.65 -21.25 -12.45
C CYS A 243 -12.03 -20.54 -13.67
N HIS A 244 -10.82 -20.00 -13.53
CA HIS A 244 -10.17 -19.18 -14.56
C HIS A 244 -8.97 -19.90 -15.16
N GLN A 245 -8.98 -20.08 -16.48
CA GLN A 245 -7.84 -20.62 -17.22
C GLN A 245 -6.94 -19.46 -17.65
N ALA A 246 -5.98 -19.09 -16.80
CA ALA A 246 -5.09 -17.95 -16.96
C ALA A 246 -3.70 -18.28 -16.39
N ASN A 247 -2.66 -17.53 -16.77
CA ASN A 247 -1.32 -17.72 -16.21
C ASN A 247 -1.03 -16.80 -15.02
N SER A 248 -1.78 -15.70 -14.91
CA SER A 248 -1.73 -14.77 -13.79
C SER A 248 -3.11 -14.12 -13.55
N PRO A 249 -3.31 -13.43 -12.41
CA PRO A 249 -4.55 -12.68 -12.16
C PRO A 249 -4.86 -11.64 -13.25
N GLU A 250 -3.84 -10.99 -13.80
CA GLU A 250 -3.97 -9.96 -14.84
C GLU A 250 -4.49 -10.49 -16.17
N ASP A 251 -4.24 -11.77 -16.46
CA ASP A 251 -4.72 -12.48 -17.65
C ASP A 251 -6.21 -12.85 -17.53
N ILE A 252 -6.81 -12.73 -16.34
CA ILE A 252 -8.21 -13.11 -16.12
C ILE A 252 -9.13 -12.12 -16.84
N ARG A 253 -10.04 -12.66 -17.64
CA ARG A 253 -11.18 -11.94 -18.20
C ARG A 253 -12.49 -12.49 -17.64
N ILE A 254 -13.35 -11.60 -17.17
CA ILE A 254 -14.63 -11.94 -16.51
C ILE A 254 -15.84 -11.94 -17.46
N ALA A 255 -15.70 -11.37 -18.67
CA ALA A 255 -16.76 -11.29 -19.68
C ALA A 255 -16.18 -11.51 -21.09
N ARG A 256 -16.94 -12.05 -22.04
CA ARG A 256 -16.48 -12.27 -23.43
C ARG A 256 -16.64 -11.01 -24.30
N GLN A 257 -16.25 -9.86 -23.78
CA GLN A 257 -16.34 -8.57 -24.44
C GLN A 257 -15.14 -7.70 -24.05
N SER A 258 -14.77 -6.77 -24.93
CA SER A 258 -13.78 -5.71 -24.68
C SER A 258 -14.52 -4.44 -24.26
N TYR A 259 -13.98 -3.69 -23.30
CA TYR A 259 -14.59 -2.44 -22.82
C TYR A 259 -13.88 -1.17 -23.28
N ASP A 260 -12.80 -1.32 -24.04
CA ASP A 260 -11.88 -0.27 -24.48
C ASP A 260 -11.98 0.07 -25.98
N GLY A 261 -13.02 -0.40 -26.65
CA GLY A 261 -13.21 -0.21 -28.09
C GLY A 261 -12.25 -0.99 -29.00
N SER A 262 -11.30 -1.75 -28.44
CA SER A 262 -10.34 -2.53 -29.27
C SER A 262 -10.95 -3.81 -29.83
N GLY A 263 -11.97 -4.36 -29.16
CA GLY A 263 -12.52 -5.68 -29.43
C GLY A 263 -11.59 -6.85 -29.07
N ASP A 264 -10.43 -6.59 -28.45
CA ASP A 264 -9.44 -7.62 -28.12
C ASP A 264 -9.81 -8.40 -26.86
N THR A 265 -10.40 -9.58 -27.06
CA THR A 265 -10.76 -10.49 -25.97
C THR A 265 -9.64 -11.49 -25.62
N SER A 266 -8.46 -11.37 -26.23
CA SER A 266 -7.31 -12.27 -25.98
C SER A 266 -6.49 -11.87 -24.75
N VAL A 267 -6.69 -10.66 -24.23
CA VAL A 267 -6.06 -10.12 -23.01
C VAL A 267 -7.03 -10.14 -21.82
N GLY A 268 -6.51 -10.05 -20.60
CA GLY A 268 -7.35 -9.95 -19.40
C GLY A 268 -8.00 -8.57 -19.23
N ILE A 269 -9.03 -8.49 -18.36
CA ILE A 269 -9.86 -7.28 -18.17
C ILE A 269 -9.07 -6.07 -17.66
N ARG A 270 -7.92 -6.32 -17.00
CA ARG A 270 -6.98 -5.28 -16.61
C ARG A 270 -6.57 -4.40 -17.78
N SER A 271 -6.39 -4.98 -18.96
CA SER A 271 -5.94 -4.24 -20.15
C SER A 271 -6.97 -3.19 -20.55
N ASP A 272 -8.25 -3.55 -20.58
CA ASP A 272 -9.34 -2.63 -20.91
C ASP A 272 -9.41 -1.47 -19.89
N ILE A 273 -9.27 -1.77 -18.59
CA ILE A 273 -9.29 -0.75 -17.54
C ILE A 273 -8.13 0.22 -17.70
N MET A 274 -6.92 -0.27 -18.00
CA MET A 274 -5.74 0.59 -18.18
C MET A 274 -5.83 1.40 -19.47
N ALA A 275 -6.32 0.81 -20.57
CA ALA A 275 -6.55 1.55 -21.81
C ALA A 275 -7.55 2.69 -21.61
N ASN A 276 -8.66 2.43 -20.93
CA ASN A 276 -9.66 3.46 -20.60
C ASN A 276 -9.10 4.51 -19.64
N ALA A 277 -8.24 4.13 -18.68
CA ALA A 277 -7.57 5.07 -17.80
C ALA A 277 -6.56 5.96 -18.55
N ASP A 278 -5.83 5.42 -19.53
CA ASP A 278 -4.92 6.17 -20.37
C ASP A 278 -5.70 7.16 -21.26
N THR A 279 -6.78 6.71 -21.92
CA THR A 279 -7.69 7.59 -22.66
C THR A 279 -8.24 8.71 -21.79
N LEU A 280 -8.67 8.41 -20.56
CA LEU A 280 -9.16 9.42 -19.65
C LEU A 280 -8.08 10.45 -19.26
N LEU A 281 -6.82 10.03 -19.04
CA LEU A 281 -5.74 10.98 -18.77
C LEU A 281 -5.49 11.91 -19.96
N GLU A 282 -5.43 11.36 -21.18
CA GLU A 282 -5.29 12.15 -22.40
C GLU A 282 -6.43 13.16 -22.57
N MET A 283 -7.67 12.76 -22.24
CA MET A 283 -8.82 13.66 -22.28
C MET A 283 -8.79 14.72 -21.19
N ILE A 284 -8.26 14.42 -20.00
CA ILE A 284 -8.03 15.43 -18.96
C ILE A 284 -7.02 16.47 -19.46
N GLU A 285 -5.90 16.03 -20.03
CA GLU A 285 -4.89 16.92 -20.61
C GLU A 285 -5.47 17.78 -21.74
N ALA A 286 -6.19 17.18 -22.68
CA ALA A 286 -6.88 17.89 -23.76
C ALA A 286 -7.90 18.90 -23.24
N TYR A 287 -8.75 18.52 -22.28
CA TYR A 287 -9.76 19.41 -21.70
C TYR A 287 -9.12 20.61 -20.99
N THR A 288 -8.06 20.38 -20.21
CA THR A 288 -7.38 21.47 -19.50
C THR A 288 -6.71 22.46 -20.48
N ASN A 289 -6.16 21.96 -21.59
CA ASN A 289 -5.62 22.82 -22.66
C ASN A 289 -6.71 23.57 -23.43
N ASP A 290 -7.68 22.85 -24.01
CA ASP A 290 -8.60 23.39 -25.02
C ASP A 290 -9.79 24.13 -24.40
N VAL A 291 -10.24 23.71 -23.22
CA VAL A 291 -11.46 24.24 -22.57
C VAL A 291 -11.10 25.12 -21.40
N ALA A 292 -10.26 24.64 -20.47
CA ALA A 292 -9.83 25.45 -19.32
C ALA A 292 -8.78 26.51 -19.68
N GLY A 293 -8.09 26.35 -20.82
CA GLY A 293 -7.07 27.29 -21.31
C GLY A 293 -5.77 27.27 -20.49
N ALA A 294 -5.53 26.21 -19.74
CA ALA A 294 -4.34 26.03 -18.90
C ALA A 294 -3.95 24.55 -18.92
N PRO A 295 -2.91 24.16 -19.66
CA PRO A 295 -2.46 22.77 -19.73
C PRO A 295 -1.99 22.24 -18.38
N VAL A 296 -2.32 20.96 -18.12
CA VAL A 296 -1.83 20.19 -16.97
C VAL A 296 -0.83 19.13 -17.42
N ILE A 297 0.15 18.84 -16.58
CA ILE A 297 1.02 17.68 -16.69
C ILE A 297 0.86 16.80 -15.46
N TYR A 298 0.62 15.51 -15.67
CA TYR A 298 0.70 14.51 -14.61
C TYR A 298 2.13 13.98 -14.43
N ASP A 299 2.62 13.97 -13.19
CA ASP A 299 3.86 13.31 -12.79
C ASP A 299 3.64 12.51 -11.50
N GLY A 300 3.50 11.20 -11.65
CA GLY A 300 3.27 10.26 -10.54
C GLY A 300 4.41 10.14 -9.53
N THR A 301 5.57 10.72 -9.79
CA THR A 301 6.76 10.57 -8.92
C THR A 301 6.85 11.60 -7.80
N ARG A 302 6.00 12.64 -7.82
CA ARG A 302 6.06 13.73 -6.84
C ARG A 302 4.71 14.41 -6.63
N TYR A 303 4.39 14.65 -5.36
CA TYR A 303 3.24 15.44 -4.95
C TYR A 303 3.37 16.91 -5.42
N PRO A 304 2.28 17.59 -5.87
CA PRO A 304 0.87 17.16 -5.89
C PRO A 304 0.42 16.42 -7.15
N TYR A 305 1.35 15.84 -7.90
CA TYR A 305 1.13 15.01 -9.10
C TYR A 305 0.64 15.74 -10.33
N PHE A 306 -0.13 16.81 -10.19
CA PHE A 306 -0.58 17.64 -11.30
C PHE A 306 0.11 19.00 -11.26
N PHE A 307 0.79 19.33 -12.34
CA PHE A 307 1.62 20.51 -12.47
C PHE A 307 1.19 21.37 -13.65
N ALA A 308 1.44 22.67 -13.55
CA ALA A 308 1.12 23.61 -14.63
C ALA A 308 2.12 23.48 -15.78
N ASP A 309 1.59 23.56 -17.01
CA ASP A 309 2.32 23.91 -18.22
C ASP A 309 1.59 25.11 -18.85
N ALA A 310 1.63 26.26 -18.16
CA ALA A 310 0.93 27.46 -18.57
C ALA A 310 1.50 28.06 -19.86
N ASN A 311 2.71 27.63 -20.26
CA ASN A 311 3.40 28.12 -21.44
C ASN A 311 3.21 27.21 -22.68
N GLY A 312 2.74 25.97 -22.48
CA GLY A 312 2.40 25.00 -23.53
C GLY A 312 3.63 24.36 -24.19
N ASP A 313 4.76 24.25 -23.49
CA ASP A 313 5.99 23.63 -24.00
C ASP A 313 6.14 22.15 -23.64
N ALA A 314 5.10 21.55 -23.05
CA ALA A 314 5.09 20.17 -22.56
C ALA A 314 6.15 19.90 -21.48
N ALA A 315 6.56 20.93 -20.75
CA ALA A 315 7.41 20.81 -19.58
C ALA A 315 6.73 21.39 -18.34
N ILE A 316 7.01 20.79 -17.18
CA ILE A 316 6.51 21.29 -15.91
C ILE A 316 7.09 22.68 -15.65
N ASP A 317 6.21 23.66 -15.46
CA ASP A 317 6.60 25.01 -15.12
C ASP A 317 7.36 25.05 -13.80
N MET A 318 8.39 25.91 -13.75
CA MET A 318 9.23 26.11 -12.57
C MET A 318 9.14 27.55 -12.09
N ALA A 319 8.85 27.74 -10.80
CA ALA A 319 8.90 29.02 -10.12
C ALA A 319 9.83 28.91 -8.90
N ASP A 320 10.79 29.82 -8.76
CA ASP A 320 11.78 29.82 -7.68
C ASP A 320 12.51 28.47 -7.49
N GLY A 321 12.76 27.78 -8.61
CA GLY A 321 13.42 26.48 -8.62
C GLY A 321 12.54 25.31 -8.16
N LYS A 322 11.22 25.50 -8.03
CA LYS A 322 10.26 24.47 -7.65
C LYS A 322 9.20 24.27 -8.74
N PRO A 323 8.70 23.03 -8.94
CA PRO A 323 7.56 22.75 -9.78
C PRO A 323 6.32 23.57 -9.38
N VAL A 324 5.62 24.14 -10.35
CA VAL A 324 4.37 24.87 -10.13
C VAL A 324 3.21 23.89 -10.13
N ALA A 325 2.51 23.77 -9.00
CA ALA A 325 1.31 22.94 -8.91
C ALA A 325 0.19 23.48 -9.81
N TYR A 326 -0.57 22.58 -10.44
CA TYR A 326 -1.72 22.95 -11.24
C TYR A 326 -2.86 23.50 -10.36
N ASN A 327 -3.34 24.70 -10.67
CA ASN A 327 -4.35 25.43 -9.90
C ASN A 327 -5.52 25.96 -10.75
N SER A 328 -5.55 25.67 -12.05
CA SER A 328 -6.63 26.07 -12.97
C SER A 328 -7.70 25.00 -13.09
N TRP A 329 -8.04 24.35 -11.97
CA TRP A 329 -9.09 23.32 -11.94
C TRP A 329 -10.46 23.93 -12.23
N THR A 330 -11.22 23.27 -13.09
CA THR A 330 -12.67 23.42 -13.22
C THR A 330 -13.35 22.33 -12.39
N PRO A 331 -14.63 22.48 -12.00
CA PRO A 331 -15.41 21.37 -11.44
C PRO A 331 -15.33 20.07 -12.25
N ARG A 332 -15.33 20.16 -13.59
CA ARG A 332 -15.25 19.00 -14.49
C ARG A 332 -13.89 18.31 -14.45
N SER A 333 -12.81 19.08 -14.61
CA SER A 333 -11.46 18.50 -14.58
C SER A 333 -11.10 17.92 -13.21
N LEU A 334 -11.59 18.53 -12.11
CA LEU A 334 -11.34 18.01 -10.77
C LEU A 334 -12.00 16.65 -10.53
N ARG A 335 -13.28 16.48 -10.87
CA ARG A 335 -13.95 15.17 -10.76
C ARG A 335 -13.33 14.12 -11.68
N ALA A 336 -12.89 14.52 -12.87
CA ALA A 336 -12.23 13.61 -13.80
C ALA A 336 -10.87 13.12 -13.28
N ALA A 337 -10.02 14.04 -12.83
CA ALA A 337 -8.74 13.71 -12.22
C ALA A 337 -8.90 12.85 -10.96
N PHE A 338 -9.94 13.10 -10.16
CA PHE A 338 -10.25 12.30 -8.98
C PHE A 338 -10.60 10.86 -9.33
N ASN A 339 -11.54 10.63 -10.25
CA ASN A 339 -11.94 9.28 -10.67
C ASN A 339 -10.79 8.52 -11.33
N TRP A 340 -10.04 9.19 -12.22
CA TRP A 340 -8.84 8.63 -12.82
C TRP A 340 -7.83 8.20 -11.76
N LYS A 341 -7.56 9.07 -10.77
CA LYS A 341 -6.60 8.76 -9.73
C LYS A 341 -7.09 7.62 -8.83
N LEU A 342 -8.38 7.57 -8.51
CA LEU A 342 -8.95 6.51 -7.68
C LEU A 342 -8.79 5.14 -8.35
N VAL A 343 -9.11 5.04 -9.65
CA VAL A 343 -8.97 3.79 -10.39
C VAL A 343 -7.51 3.36 -10.51
N THR A 344 -6.60 4.29 -10.81
CA THR A 344 -5.17 4.01 -10.98
C THR A 344 -4.40 3.87 -9.65
N ALA A 345 -4.99 4.26 -8.52
CA ALA A 345 -4.41 4.08 -7.19
C ALA A 345 -4.57 2.65 -6.63
N ASP A 346 -5.41 1.83 -7.24
CA ASP A 346 -5.59 0.42 -6.89
C ASP A 346 -5.00 -0.49 -7.99
N PRO A 347 -3.79 -1.05 -7.80
CA PRO A 347 -3.19 -1.96 -8.75
C PRO A 347 -4.02 -3.24 -9.00
N GLY A 348 -4.90 -3.61 -8.06
CA GLY A 348 -5.74 -4.80 -8.13
C GLY A 348 -7.17 -4.51 -8.59
N ASN A 349 -7.47 -3.32 -9.12
CA ASN A 349 -8.83 -2.91 -9.50
C ASN A 349 -9.57 -3.93 -10.40
N TYR A 350 -8.82 -4.61 -11.27
CA TYR A 350 -9.28 -5.63 -12.20
C TYR A 350 -9.82 -6.90 -11.51
N ALA A 351 -9.40 -7.16 -10.28
CA ALA A 351 -9.91 -8.23 -9.44
C ALA A 351 -10.86 -7.69 -8.36
N HIS A 352 -10.55 -6.54 -7.75
CA HIS A 352 -11.33 -6.00 -6.65
C HIS A 352 -12.74 -5.59 -7.07
N ASN A 353 -12.90 -4.86 -8.19
CA ASN A 353 -14.21 -4.51 -8.74
C ASN A 353 -14.09 -3.95 -10.17
N PRO A 354 -13.80 -4.81 -11.17
CA PRO A 354 -13.54 -4.36 -12.54
C PRO A 354 -14.71 -3.59 -13.16
N GLN A 355 -15.95 -4.01 -12.90
CA GLN A 355 -17.13 -3.35 -13.45
C GLN A 355 -17.29 -1.93 -12.89
N TYR A 356 -17.14 -1.74 -11.58
CA TYR A 356 -17.20 -0.42 -10.98
C TYR A 356 -16.10 0.52 -11.49
N SER A 357 -14.88 0.01 -11.69
CA SER A 357 -13.80 0.79 -12.27
C SER A 357 -14.11 1.22 -13.71
N LEU A 358 -14.68 0.32 -14.53
CA LEU A 358 -15.08 0.63 -15.91
C LEU A 358 -16.22 1.65 -15.96
N GLU A 359 -17.22 1.53 -15.09
CA GLU A 359 -18.32 2.51 -14.99
C GLU A 359 -17.81 3.91 -14.63
N LEU A 360 -16.89 4.03 -13.67
CA LEU A 360 -16.26 5.31 -13.32
C LEU A 360 -15.49 5.90 -14.50
N LEU A 361 -14.70 5.09 -15.21
CA LEU A 361 -13.93 5.54 -16.36
C LEU A 361 -14.84 5.97 -17.50
N TYR A 362 -15.82 5.15 -17.87
CA TYR A 362 -16.76 5.41 -18.94
C TYR A 362 -17.53 6.71 -18.71
N ASP A 363 -18.15 6.88 -17.53
CA ASP A 363 -18.96 8.08 -17.25
C ASP A 363 -18.10 9.35 -17.20
N THR A 364 -16.86 9.23 -16.76
CA THR A 364 -15.92 10.35 -16.75
C THR A 364 -15.48 10.74 -18.16
N ILE A 365 -15.23 9.75 -19.02
CA ILE A 365 -14.93 9.95 -20.44
C ILE A 365 -16.14 10.57 -21.15
N GLU A 366 -17.36 10.10 -20.89
CA GLU A 366 -18.59 10.69 -21.43
C GLU A 366 -18.71 12.17 -21.04
N ASP A 367 -18.44 12.47 -19.77
CA ASP A 367 -18.50 13.84 -19.25
C ASP A 367 -17.44 14.77 -19.86
N LEU A 368 -16.25 14.28 -20.20
CA LEU A 368 -15.25 15.07 -20.93
C LEU A 368 -15.50 15.16 -22.44
N SER A 369 -16.19 14.19 -23.03
CA SER A 369 -16.40 14.12 -24.48
C SER A 369 -17.24 15.27 -25.01
N ALA A 370 -18.30 15.67 -24.30
CA ALA A 370 -19.18 16.75 -24.73
C ALA A 370 -18.48 18.12 -24.93
N PRO A 371 -17.71 18.66 -23.97
CA PRO A 371 -16.99 19.92 -24.17
C PRO A 371 -15.80 19.80 -25.15
N LEU A 372 -15.25 18.59 -25.34
CA LEU A 372 -14.21 18.32 -26.33
C LEU A 372 -14.74 18.08 -27.75
N GLY A 373 -16.06 17.94 -27.92
CA GLY A 373 -16.67 17.62 -29.20
C GLY A 373 -16.33 16.20 -29.71
N ILE A 374 -16.03 15.28 -28.79
CA ILE A 374 -15.76 13.88 -29.08
C ILE A 374 -17.10 13.13 -29.13
N ASP A 375 -17.28 12.29 -30.16
CA ASP A 375 -18.43 11.39 -30.24
C ASP A 375 -18.13 10.11 -29.47
N MET A 376 -18.93 9.84 -28.43
CA MET A 376 -18.79 8.63 -27.61
C MET A 376 -18.98 7.34 -28.43
N GLU A 377 -19.80 7.37 -29.49
CA GLU A 377 -20.01 6.20 -30.34
C GLU A 377 -18.75 5.85 -31.13
N GLU A 378 -17.90 6.83 -31.45
CA GLU A 378 -16.64 6.61 -32.17
C GLU A 378 -15.54 5.96 -31.30
N LEU A 379 -15.65 6.08 -29.97
CA LEU A 379 -14.71 5.44 -29.03
C LEU A 379 -15.00 3.94 -28.83
N ASP A 380 -16.19 3.47 -29.19
CA ASP A 380 -16.64 2.06 -29.03
C ASP A 380 -16.43 1.50 -27.60
N LEU A 381 -16.43 2.37 -26.59
CA LEU A 381 -16.30 1.97 -25.19
C LEU A 381 -17.57 1.27 -24.72
N LEU A 382 -17.39 0.29 -23.83
CA LEU A 382 -18.51 -0.28 -23.09
C LEU A 382 -18.46 0.21 -21.65
N ARG A 383 -19.64 0.44 -21.10
CA ARG A 383 -19.83 0.82 -19.70
C ARG A 383 -19.82 -0.39 -18.77
#